data_AF-F9WUB7-F1
#
_entry.id   AF-F9WUB7-F1
#
_cell.length_a   1.000
_cell.length_b   1.000
_cell.length_c   1.000
_cell.angle_alpha   90.00
_cell.angle_beta   90.00
_cell.angle_gamma   90.00
#
_symmetry.space_group_name_H-M   'P 1'
#
loop_
_entity.id
_entity.type
_entity.pdbx_description
1 polymer ?
#
loop_
_entity_poly.entity_id
_entity_poly.type
_entity_poly.pdbx_seq_one_letter_code
_entity_poly.pdbx_strand_id
1 'polypeptide(L)'
;MYLRGFAFGDQEYNLTVSVLAHLNREVSGVFDVASSLSVAAADDVFNAAWAAFAAAHPQAVLFFGHPGVDTVKFLAYLLSDKRTAGAYVLAPGSLGFVADLVFRAELQARGLSFRPGQLIYTGWNPLARETRYKAVVNFQRDMAEYLSTNGSQYGYNDSKYYLKHDSEGELMMHGWIIGEVLKQAVSSSEWVRNQSTFIESLYNQRRYVVDDLVFGDFGWNCEGDAARHGAVCHCNEGGKTVYLKRALVMGATSR
;
A
#
# COMPACT_ATOMS: atom_id res chain seq x y z
N MET A 1 4.99 12.68 7.57
CA MET A 1 3.64 12.96 8.10
C MET A 1 3.06 11.66 8.58
N TYR A 2 2.52 11.65 9.79
CA TYR A 2 1.77 10.51 10.33
C TYR A 2 0.66 11.00 11.28
N LEU A 3 -0.28 10.13 11.62
CA LEU A 3 -1.29 10.42 12.65
C LEU A 3 -0.99 9.59 13.90
N ARG A 4 -0.94 10.25 15.07
CA ARG A 4 -0.78 9.57 16.36
C ARG A 4 -2.07 8.87 16.75
N GLY A 5 -1.93 7.67 17.32
CA GLY A 5 -3.08 6.84 17.74
C GLY A 5 -3.52 5.78 16.72
N PHE A 6 -2.79 5.64 15.62
CA PHE A 6 -2.97 4.58 14.63
C PHE A 6 -1.73 3.69 14.56
N ALA A 7 -1.93 2.37 14.39
CA ALA A 7 -0.82 1.42 14.23
C ALA A 7 0.11 1.79 13.06
N PHE A 8 -0.47 2.19 11.92
CA PHE A 8 0.27 2.67 10.75
C PHE A 8 0.85 4.08 10.88
N GLY A 9 0.75 4.73 12.05
CA GLY A 9 1.30 6.06 12.30
C GLY A 9 2.60 5.99 13.08
N ASP A 10 2.49 5.78 14.39
CA ASP A 10 3.61 5.81 15.33
C ASP A 10 4.68 4.74 15.01
N GLN A 11 4.27 3.52 14.65
CA GLN A 11 5.20 2.43 14.34
C GLN A 11 6.01 2.71 13.06
N GLU A 12 5.34 3.19 12.01
CA GLU A 12 5.98 3.51 10.72
C GLU A 12 6.94 4.69 10.86
N TYR A 13 6.59 5.70 11.68
CA TYR A 13 7.49 6.81 11.98
C TYR A 13 8.74 6.33 12.73
N ASN A 14 8.58 5.53 13.78
CA ASN A 14 9.72 5.01 14.55
C ASN A 14 10.64 4.13 13.68
N LEU A 15 10.06 3.27 12.83
CA LEU A 15 10.82 2.48 11.86
C LEU A 15 11.57 3.39 10.88
N THR A 16 10.91 4.42 10.35
CA THR A 16 11.52 5.39 9.44
C THR A 16 12.71 6.10 10.06
N VAL A 17 12.58 6.60 11.29
CA VAL A 17 13.68 7.27 12.01
C VAL A 17 14.84 6.31 12.20
N SER A 18 14.57 5.08 12.63
CA SER A 18 15.59 4.04 12.78
C SER A 18 16.32 3.78 11.46
N VAL A 19 15.59 3.52 10.37
CA VAL A 19 16.18 3.23 9.06
C VAL A 19 17.00 4.42 8.53
N LEU A 20 16.50 5.65 8.64
CA LEU A 20 17.23 6.83 8.19
C LEU A 20 18.51 7.07 9.00
N ALA A 21 18.49 6.82 10.30
CA ALA A 21 19.66 6.94 11.15
C ALA A 21 20.78 5.97 10.71
N HIS A 22 20.43 4.73 10.34
CA HIS A 22 21.40 3.77 9.78
C HIS A 22 22.00 4.24 8.43
N LEU A 23 21.31 5.14 7.72
CA LEU A 23 21.77 5.77 6.49
C LEU A 23 22.47 7.11 6.72
N ASN A 24 22.73 7.50 7.99
CA ASN A 24 23.22 8.82 8.38
C ASN A 24 22.34 9.97 7.83
N ARG A 25 21.02 9.77 7.88
CA ARG A 25 20.00 10.74 7.46
C ARG A 25 19.01 10.99 8.58
N GLU A 26 18.39 12.15 8.54
CA GLU A 26 17.37 12.55 9.51
C GLU A 26 16.15 13.13 8.77
N VAL A 27 15.00 13.13 9.47
CA VAL A 27 13.78 13.76 8.97
C VAL A 27 13.87 15.27 9.22
N SER A 28 13.74 16.08 8.18
CA SER A 28 13.89 17.54 8.27
C SER A 28 12.71 18.26 8.92
N GLY A 29 11.55 17.61 8.99
CA GLY A 29 10.34 18.16 9.60
C GLY A 29 9.24 17.10 9.71
N VAL A 30 8.48 17.16 10.79
CA VAL A 30 7.44 16.20 11.11
C VAL A 30 6.10 16.93 11.22
N PHE A 31 5.09 16.38 10.57
CA PHE A 31 3.70 16.68 10.85
C PHE A 31 3.11 15.47 11.57
N ASP A 32 2.62 15.68 12.78
CA ASP A 32 1.89 14.70 13.55
C ASP A 32 0.80 15.37 14.38
N VAL A 33 -0.37 14.72 14.44
CA VAL A 33 -1.48 15.11 15.29
C VAL A 33 -2.14 13.86 15.85
N ALA A 34 -2.65 13.96 17.08
CA ALA A 34 -3.51 12.91 17.62
C ALA A 34 -4.84 12.91 16.86
N SER A 35 -5.25 11.74 16.39
CA SER A 35 -6.46 11.56 15.60
C SER A 35 -7.07 10.18 15.89
N SER A 36 -8.34 10.00 15.52
CA SER A 36 -9.05 8.73 15.67
C SER A 36 -10.07 8.56 14.55
N LEU A 37 -10.70 7.38 14.47
CA LEU A 37 -11.74 7.11 13.47
C LEU A 37 -12.96 8.04 13.58
N SER A 38 -13.28 8.54 14.78
CA SER A 38 -14.49 9.31 15.05
C SER A 38 -14.23 10.77 15.40
N VAL A 39 -13.00 11.13 15.75
CA VAL A 39 -12.63 12.46 16.25
C VAL A 39 -11.37 12.93 15.53
N ALA A 40 -11.52 14.01 14.77
CA ALA A 40 -10.43 14.74 14.15
C ALA A 40 -9.66 15.58 15.18
N ALA A 41 -8.42 15.93 14.85
CA ALA A 41 -7.64 16.87 15.65
C ALA A 41 -8.34 18.24 15.73
N ALA A 42 -8.24 18.89 16.89
CA ALA A 42 -8.69 20.27 17.04
C ALA A 42 -7.98 21.19 16.03
N ASP A 43 -8.70 22.18 15.49
CA ASP A 43 -8.21 23.00 14.39
C ASP A 43 -6.94 23.80 14.74
N ASP A 44 -6.86 24.30 15.97
CA ASP A 44 -5.70 25.01 16.49
C ASP A 44 -4.46 24.11 16.58
N VAL A 45 -4.62 22.88 17.10
CA VAL A 45 -3.57 21.85 17.16
C VAL A 45 -3.09 21.49 15.76
N PHE A 46 -4.03 21.25 14.83
CA PHE A 46 -3.72 20.94 13.44
C PHE A 46 -2.94 22.08 12.77
N ASN A 47 -3.44 23.32 12.90
CA ASN A 47 -2.84 24.48 12.25
C ASN A 47 -1.45 24.79 12.81
N ALA A 48 -1.23 24.60 14.12
CA ALA A 48 0.08 24.73 14.73
C ALA A 48 1.08 23.69 14.18
N ALA A 49 0.69 22.41 14.14
CA ALA A 49 1.50 21.34 13.56
C ALA A 49 1.80 21.59 12.07
N TRP A 50 0.79 22.06 11.31
CA TRP A 50 0.96 22.44 9.92
C TRP A 50 1.98 23.58 9.74
N ALA A 51 1.86 24.64 10.53
CA ALA A 51 2.74 25.80 10.42
C ALA A 51 4.22 25.42 10.62
N ALA A 52 4.50 24.58 11.62
CA ALA A 52 5.84 24.05 11.88
C ALA A 52 6.33 23.17 10.73
N PHE A 53 5.51 22.23 10.26
CA PHE A 53 5.85 21.34 9.16
C PHE A 53 6.14 22.10 7.85
N ALA A 54 5.28 23.05 7.48
CA ALA A 54 5.43 23.81 6.25
C ALA A 54 6.60 24.79 6.29
N ALA A 55 7.01 25.27 7.48
CA ALA A 55 8.21 26.09 7.65
C ALA A 55 9.51 25.31 7.39
N ALA A 56 9.48 23.98 7.49
CA ALA A 56 10.62 23.12 7.15
C ALA A 56 10.86 22.95 5.63
N HIS A 57 10.00 23.53 4.77
CA HIS A 57 10.10 23.46 3.31
C HIS A 57 10.37 22.04 2.76
N PRO A 58 9.51 21.05 3.09
CA PRO A 58 9.73 19.67 2.67
C PRO A 58 9.77 19.54 1.15
N GLN A 59 10.77 18.83 0.62
CA GLN A 59 10.86 18.46 -0.80
C GLN A 59 10.16 17.13 -1.11
N ALA A 60 10.11 16.24 -0.11
CA ALA A 60 9.40 14.98 -0.17
C ALA A 60 8.78 14.68 1.20
N VAL A 61 7.60 14.04 1.18
CA VAL A 61 6.83 13.68 2.38
C VAL A 61 6.67 12.18 2.42
N LEU A 62 7.29 11.53 3.39
CA LEU A 62 6.93 10.18 3.79
C LEU A 62 5.54 10.22 4.44
N PHE A 63 4.57 9.57 3.81
CA PHE A 63 3.15 9.71 4.12
C PHE A 63 2.60 8.43 4.75
N PHE A 64 2.35 8.52 6.04
CA PHE A 64 1.80 7.44 6.87
C PHE A 64 0.44 7.87 7.45
N GLY A 65 -0.46 8.35 6.57
CA GLY A 65 -1.77 8.85 6.95
C GLY A 65 -2.84 7.76 6.89
N HIS A 66 -3.53 7.52 8.01
CA HIS A 66 -4.71 6.67 8.02
C HIS A 66 -5.84 7.27 7.14
N PRO A 67 -6.67 6.45 6.47
CA PRO A 67 -7.83 6.92 5.71
C PRO A 67 -8.83 7.70 6.57
N GLY A 68 -8.77 9.03 6.59
CA GLY A 68 -9.63 9.83 7.47
C GLY A 68 -9.52 11.35 7.28
N VAL A 69 -10.34 12.08 8.03
CA VAL A 69 -10.55 13.53 7.87
C VAL A 69 -9.26 14.33 7.99
N ASP A 70 -8.43 14.05 9.00
CA ASP A 70 -7.16 14.78 9.19
C ASP A 70 -6.15 14.52 8.09
N THR A 71 -6.17 13.32 7.51
CA THR A 71 -5.30 12.97 6.38
C THR A 71 -5.72 13.71 5.12
N VAL A 72 -7.02 13.79 4.83
CA VAL A 72 -7.54 14.61 3.72
C VAL A 72 -7.22 16.07 3.94
N LYS A 73 -7.40 16.56 5.17
CA LYS A 73 -7.08 17.94 5.54
C LYS A 73 -5.60 18.25 5.33
N PHE A 74 -4.71 17.33 5.73
CA PHE A 74 -3.27 17.44 5.49
C PHE A 74 -2.95 17.50 3.99
N LEU A 75 -3.50 16.58 3.18
CA LEU A 75 -3.28 16.59 1.74
C LEU A 75 -3.83 17.86 1.08
N ALA A 76 -4.96 18.38 1.53
CA ALA A 76 -5.52 19.62 1.03
C ALA A 76 -4.58 20.81 1.32
N TYR A 77 -4.03 20.90 2.53
CA TYR A 77 -3.04 21.92 2.90
C TYR A 77 -1.73 21.75 2.11
N LEU A 78 -1.26 20.50 1.95
CA LEU A 78 -0.07 20.17 1.16
C LEU A 78 -0.18 20.61 -0.29
N LEU A 79 -1.33 20.42 -0.92
CA LEU A 79 -1.53 20.74 -2.33
C LEU A 79 -1.83 22.23 -2.56
N SER A 80 -2.27 22.98 -1.55
CA SER A 80 -2.68 24.38 -1.68
C SER A 80 -1.66 25.40 -1.14
N ASP A 81 -0.86 25.04 -0.15
CA ASP A 81 0.15 25.93 0.43
C ASP A 81 1.37 26.04 -0.51
N LYS A 82 1.72 27.28 -0.89
CA LYS A 82 2.83 27.55 -1.82
C LYS A 82 4.17 27.02 -1.33
N ARG A 83 4.36 26.85 -0.01
CA ARG A 83 5.60 26.34 0.59
C ARG A 83 5.79 24.85 0.37
N THR A 84 4.71 24.10 0.16
CA THR A 84 4.70 22.63 0.15
C THR A 84 4.06 22.02 -1.10
N ALA A 85 3.32 22.79 -1.91
CA ALA A 85 2.62 22.31 -3.12
C ALA A 85 3.53 21.70 -4.20
N GLY A 86 4.85 21.92 -4.11
CA GLY A 86 5.85 21.28 -4.97
C GLY A 86 6.44 19.97 -4.41
N ALA A 87 6.10 19.58 -3.18
CA ALA A 87 6.66 18.41 -2.53
C ALA A 87 6.14 17.11 -3.15
N TYR A 88 7.00 16.11 -3.27
CA TYR A 88 6.60 14.75 -3.61
C TYR A 88 5.96 14.07 -2.40
N VAL A 89 4.97 13.20 -2.64
CA VAL A 89 4.35 12.36 -1.61
C VAL A 89 4.79 10.93 -1.85
N LEU A 90 5.37 10.31 -0.84
CA LEU A 90 5.88 8.95 -0.85
C LEU A 90 5.01 8.10 0.09
N ALA A 91 4.19 7.21 -0.45
CA ALA A 91 3.24 6.42 0.33
C ALA A 91 3.52 4.90 0.23
N PRO A 92 3.51 4.15 1.34
CA PRO A 92 3.62 2.69 1.27
C PRO A 92 2.32 2.05 0.74
N GLY A 93 2.44 0.98 -0.04
CA GLY A 93 1.44 -0.05 -0.34
C GLY A 93 -0.02 0.34 -0.14
N SER A 94 -0.55 -0.13 0.99
CA SER A 94 -1.93 0.05 1.43
C SER A 94 -2.36 1.52 1.46
N LEU A 95 -1.48 2.42 1.87
CA LEU A 95 -1.78 3.85 1.99
C LEU A 95 -1.69 4.56 0.64
N GLY A 96 -0.86 4.08 -0.29
CA GLY A 96 -0.81 4.57 -1.66
C GLY A 96 -2.13 4.39 -2.39
N PHE A 97 -2.70 3.18 -2.31
CA PHE A 97 -4.04 2.90 -2.85
C PHE A 97 -5.12 3.75 -2.22
N VAL A 98 -5.11 3.87 -0.90
CA VAL A 98 -6.16 4.65 -0.23
C VAL A 98 -6.01 6.14 -0.53
N ALA A 99 -4.79 6.66 -0.58
CA ALA A 99 -4.56 8.04 -0.98
C ALA A 99 -5.02 8.32 -2.40
N ASP A 100 -4.82 7.37 -3.30
CA ASP A 100 -5.16 7.53 -4.70
C ASP A 100 -6.65 7.28 -4.99
N LEU A 101 -7.29 6.33 -4.31
CA LEU A 101 -8.71 5.97 -4.52
C LEU A 101 -9.66 6.80 -3.66
N VAL A 102 -9.41 6.86 -2.35
CA VAL A 102 -10.35 7.46 -1.39
C VAL A 102 -10.20 8.98 -1.38
N PHE A 103 -8.97 9.48 -1.31
CA PHE A 103 -8.78 10.92 -1.17
C PHE A 103 -8.85 11.68 -2.48
N ARG A 104 -8.66 11.04 -3.64
CA ARG A 104 -8.75 11.73 -4.94
C ARG A 104 -10.10 12.41 -5.13
N ALA A 105 -11.21 11.72 -4.86
CA ALA A 105 -12.54 12.29 -5.02
C ALA A 105 -12.75 13.51 -4.10
N GLU A 106 -12.31 13.39 -2.84
CA GLU A 106 -12.42 14.48 -1.85
C GLU A 106 -11.53 15.68 -2.20
N LEU A 107 -10.31 15.44 -2.70
CA LEU A 107 -9.41 16.49 -3.15
C LEU A 107 -9.96 17.17 -4.42
N GLN A 108 -10.48 16.40 -5.37
CA GLN A 108 -11.08 16.93 -6.59
C GLN A 108 -12.31 17.80 -6.30
N ALA A 109 -13.15 17.42 -5.34
CA ALA A 109 -14.28 18.24 -4.89
C ALA A 109 -13.84 19.62 -4.35
N ARG A 110 -12.57 19.75 -3.92
CA ARG A 110 -11.96 21.01 -3.47
C ARG A 110 -11.15 21.71 -4.56
N GLY A 111 -11.21 21.23 -5.81
CA GLY A 111 -10.40 21.73 -6.92
C GLY A 111 -8.90 21.41 -6.80
N LEU A 112 -8.55 20.42 -5.97
CA LEU A 112 -7.16 20.00 -5.73
C LEU A 112 -6.87 18.68 -6.44
N SER A 113 -5.65 18.56 -6.95
CA SER A 113 -5.16 17.32 -7.55
C SER A 113 -3.64 17.24 -7.41
N PHE A 114 -3.13 16.02 -7.36
CA PHE A 114 -1.70 15.78 -7.49
C PHE A 114 -1.26 16.12 -8.91
N ARG A 115 -0.10 16.78 -9.02
CA ARG A 115 0.57 16.90 -10.31
C ARG A 115 1.03 15.51 -10.77
N PRO A 116 1.13 15.26 -12.09
CA PRO A 116 1.65 13.98 -12.58
C PRO A 116 3.02 13.65 -11.99
N GLY A 117 3.15 12.47 -11.39
CA GLY A 117 4.35 11.99 -10.72
C GLY A 117 4.59 12.55 -9.32
N GLN A 118 3.72 13.41 -8.79
CA GLN A 118 3.86 13.97 -7.45
C GLN A 118 3.58 12.93 -6.36
N LEU A 119 2.56 12.09 -6.54
CA LEU A 119 2.31 10.93 -5.68
C LEU A 119 3.08 9.73 -6.21
N ILE A 120 4.00 9.23 -5.40
CA ILE A 120 4.77 8.03 -5.64
C ILE A 120 4.39 7.04 -4.54
N TYR A 121 4.03 5.83 -4.92
CA TYR A 121 3.65 4.81 -3.97
C TYR A 121 4.28 3.46 -4.29
N THR A 122 4.40 2.62 -3.27
CA THR A 122 4.78 1.23 -3.48
C THR A 122 3.52 0.39 -3.70
N GLY A 123 3.60 -0.62 -4.55
CA GLY A 123 2.53 -1.57 -4.83
C GLY A 123 3.02 -3.00 -4.63
N TRP A 124 2.08 -3.91 -4.38
CA TRP A 124 2.38 -5.32 -4.09
C TRP A 124 2.40 -6.21 -5.34
N ASN A 125 1.82 -5.73 -6.44
CA ASN A 125 1.69 -6.46 -7.69
C ASN A 125 1.91 -5.55 -8.90
N PRO A 126 2.16 -6.13 -10.09
CA PRO A 126 2.11 -5.40 -11.35
C PRO A 126 0.80 -4.62 -11.53
N LEU A 127 0.79 -3.65 -12.45
CA LEU A 127 -0.47 -3.03 -12.88
C LEU A 127 -1.25 -4.03 -13.75
N ALA A 128 -2.58 -3.93 -13.68
CA ALA A 128 -3.49 -4.79 -14.43
C ALA A 128 -3.30 -4.75 -15.96
N ARG A 129 -2.66 -3.71 -16.48
CA ARG A 129 -2.35 -3.54 -17.91
C ARG A 129 -0.99 -4.10 -18.35
N GLU A 130 -0.16 -4.57 -17.42
CA GLU A 130 1.23 -4.97 -17.72
C GLU A 130 1.35 -6.42 -18.16
N THR A 131 0.96 -6.67 -19.41
CA THR A 131 0.91 -8.01 -20.02
C THR A 131 2.25 -8.71 -20.20
N ARG A 132 3.37 -8.08 -19.81
CA ARG A 132 4.66 -8.77 -19.72
C ARG A 132 4.67 -9.90 -18.69
N TYR A 133 3.76 -9.86 -17.72
CA TYR A 133 3.57 -10.92 -16.75
C TYR A 133 2.48 -11.88 -17.21
N LYS A 134 2.77 -13.18 -17.14
CA LYS A 134 1.80 -14.23 -17.41
C LYS A 134 0.65 -14.20 -16.42
N ALA A 135 0.92 -13.92 -15.14
CA ALA A 135 -0.12 -13.72 -14.13
C ALA A 135 -1.09 -12.59 -14.52
N VAL A 136 -0.60 -11.49 -15.10
CA VAL A 136 -1.46 -10.39 -15.58
C VAL A 136 -2.34 -10.86 -16.73
N VAL A 137 -1.81 -11.61 -17.70
CA VAL A 137 -2.60 -12.11 -18.83
C VAL A 137 -3.75 -13.01 -18.36
N ASN A 138 -3.47 -13.92 -17.41
CA ASN A 138 -4.50 -14.78 -16.83
C ASN A 138 -5.53 -13.98 -16.02
N PHE A 139 -5.07 -13.05 -15.18
CA PHE A 139 -5.95 -12.11 -14.48
C PHE A 139 -6.89 -11.36 -15.43
N GLN A 140 -6.38 -10.83 -16.55
CA GLN A 140 -7.20 -10.09 -17.51
C GLN A 140 -8.33 -10.94 -18.10
N ARG A 141 -8.04 -12.20 -18.42
CA ARG A 141 -9.04 -13.16 -18.91
C ARG A 141 -10.11 -13.41 -17.84
N ASP A 142 -9.68 -13.84 -16.66
CA ASP A 142 -10.59 -14.25 -15.58
C ASP A 142 -11.44 -13.07 -15.09
N MET A 143 -10.85 -11.88 -14.99
CA MET A 143 -11.55 -10.66 -14.55
C MET A 143 -12.51 -10.14 -15.62
N ALA A 144 -12.16 -10.22 -16.91
CA ALA A 144 -13.08 -9.83 -17.98
C ALA A 144 -14.32 -10.76 -18.02
N GLU A 145 -14.11 -12.06 -17.84
CA GLU A 145 -15.20 -13.04 -17.73
C GLU A 145 -16.08 -12.74 -16.50
N TYR A 146 -15.46 -12.56 -15.33
CA TYR A 146 -16.16 -12.24 -14.09
C TYR A 146 -17.00 -10.96 -14.21
N LEU A 147 -16.43 -9.87 -14.72
CA LEU A 147 -17.12 -8.59 -14.87
C LEU A 147 -18.20 -8.65 -15.97
N SER A 148 -18.02 -9.46 -17.02
CA SER A 148 -19.08 -9.64 -18.03
C SER A 148 -20.35 -10.27 -17.47
N THR A 149 -20.21 -11.08 -16.42
CA THR A 149 -21.32 -11.80 -15.79
C THR A 149 -21.86 -11.06 -14.56
N ASN A 150 -20.97 -10.51 -13.74
CA ASN A 150 -21.31 -9.97 -12.41
C ASN A 150 -21.07 -8.47 -12.27
N GLY A 151 -20.44 -7.81 -13.25
CA GLY A 151 -19.98 -6.41 -13.13
C GLY A 151 -21.09 -5.42 -12.81
N SER A 152 -22.28 -5.62 -13.38
CA SER A 152 -23.44 -4.75 -13.15
C SER A 152 -23.89 -4.71 -11.69
N GLN A 153 -23.66 -5.77 -10.92
CA GLN A 153 -24.01 -5.82 -9.48
C GLN A 153 -23.18 -4.83 -8.64
N TYR A 154 -22.01 -4.46 -9.15
CA TYR A 154 -21.07 -3.55 -8.50
C TYR A 154 -20.99 -2.18 -9.19
N GLY A 155 -21.87 -1.91 -10.16
CA GLY A 155 -21.84 -0.69 -10.97
C GLY A 155 -20.77 -0.66 -12.06
N TYR A 156 -20.13 -1.80 -12.37
CA TYR A 156 -19.18 -1.91 -13.47
C TYR A 156 -19.89 -2.34 -14.76
N ASN A 157 -20.14 -1.37 -15.65
CA ASN A 157 -20.74 -1.63 -16.96
C ASN A 157 -19.71 -1.96 -18.06
N ASP A 158 -18.42 -1.94 -17.72
CA ASP A 158 -17.31 -2.21 -18.62
C ASP A 158 -16.50 -3.41 -18.10
N SER A 159 -16.49 -4.52 -18.84
CA SER A 159 -15.71 -5.71 -18.48
C SER A 159 -14.20 -5.49 -18.53
N LYS A 160 -13.75 -4.36 -19.08
CA LYS A 160 -12.35 -3.91 -19.11
C LYS A 160 -12.07 -2.72 -18.19
N TYR A 161 -12.95 -2.45 -17.21
CA TYR A 161 -12.79 -1.36 -16.24
C TYR A 161 -11.38 -1.30 -15.63
N TYR A 162 -10.84 -2.45 -15.22
CA TYR A 162 -9.52 -2.58 -14.60
C TYR A 162 -8.34 -2.12 -15.49
N LEU A 163 -8.52 -1.98 -16.81
CA LEU A 163 -7.48 -1.45 -17.71
C LEU A 163 -7.48 0.08 -17.80
N LYS A 164 -8.57 0.72 -17.39
CA LYS A 164 -8.79 2.16 -17.49
C LYS A 164 -8.60 2.88 -16.15
N HIS A 165 -8.61 2.12 -15.06
CA HIS A 165 -8.53 2.59 -13.69
C HIS A 165 -7.38 1.85 -13.00
N ASP A 166 -6.16 2.40 -13.05
CA ASP A 166 -4.95 1.63 -12.71
C ASP A 166 -4.93 1.20 -11.23
N SER A 167 -5.42 2.04 -10.31
CA SER A 167 -5.43 1.74 -8.87
C SER A 167 -6.50 0.74 -8.48
N GLU A 168 -7.71 0.89 -9.01
CA GLU A 168 -8.78 -0.09 -8.85
C GLU A 168 -8.42 -1.42 -9.52
N GLY A 169 -7.85 -1.37 -10.72
CA GLY A 169 -7.40 -2.55 -11.44
C GLY A 169 -6.26 -3.28 -10.72
N GLU A 170 -5.33 -2.55 -10.12
CA GLU A 170 -4.29 -3.12 -9.29
C GLU A 170 -4.87 -3.77 -8.01
N LEU A 171 -5.89 -3.17 -7.39
CA LEU A 171 -6.60 -3.76 -6.25
C LEU A 171 -7.35 -5.05 -6.64
N MET A 172 -8.01 -5.05 -7.79
CA MET A 172 -8.65 -6.25 -8.37
C MET A 172 -7.62 -7.35 -8.62
N MET A 173 -6.46 -7.00 -9.18
CA MET A 173 -5.36 -7.94 -9.39
C MET A 173 -4.81 -8.48 -8.07
N HIS A 174 -4.71 -7.63 -7.04
CA HIS A 174 -4.29 -8.05 -5.71
C HIS A 174 -5.24 -9.12 -5.13
N GLY A 175 -6.55 -8.88 -5.23
CA GLY A 175 -7.57 -9.85 -4.79
C GLY A 175 -7.49 -11.18 -5.56
N TRP A 176 -7.30 -11.13 -6.89
CA TRP A 176 -7.13 -12.33 -7.72
C TRP A 176 -5.88 -13.13 -7.33
N ILE A 177 -4.74 -12.46 -7.11
CA ILE A 177 -3.49 -13.10 -6.63
C ILE A 177 -3.71 -13.81 -5.30
N ILE A 178 -4.35 -13.14 -4.33
CA ILE A 178 -4.65 -13.74 -3.03
C ILE A 178 -5.52 -15.00 -3.21
N GLY A 179 -6.51 -14.96 -4.12
CA GLY A 179 -7.33 -16.12 -4.46
C GLY A 179 -6.51 -17.29 -5.00
N GLU A 180 -5.59 -17.03 -5.93
CA GLU A 180 -4.71 -18.06 -6.49
C GLU A 180 -3.73 -18.64 -5.45
N VAL A 181 -3.19 -17.81 -4.56
CA VAL A 181 -2.37 -18.27 -3.44
C VAL A 181 -3.20 -19.11 -2.47
N LEU A 182 -4.41 -18.66 -2.12
CA LEU A 182 -5.28 -19.39 -1.19
C LEU A 182 -5.66 -20.76 -1.73
N LYS A 183 -5.97 -20.86 -3.02
CA LYS A 183 -6.26 -22.13 -3.71
C LYS A 183 -5.12 -23.15 -3.56
N GLN A 184 -3.86 -22.70 -3.61
CA GLN A 184 -2.69 -23.54 -3.35
C GLN A 184 -2.50 -23.82 -1.85
N ALA A 185 -2.73 -22.82 -1.00
CA ALA A 185 -2.57 -22.95 0.44
C ALA A 185 -3.48 -24.03 1.03
N VAL A 186 -4.72 -24.12 0.55
CA VAL A 186 -5.77 -25.04 1.03
C VAL A 186 -5.81 -26.39 0.32
N SER A 187 -4.89 -26.66 -0.62
CA SER A 187 -4.91 -27.89 -1.41
C SER A 187 -4.48 -29.15 -0.64
N SER A 188 -3.92 -28.98 0.57
CA SER A 188 -3.46 -30.09 1.43
C SER A 188 -4.42 -30.27 2.60
N SER A 189 -5.02 -31.46 2.70
CA SER A 189 -5.89 -31.85 3.81
C SER A 189 -5.19 -31.82 5.17
N GLU A 190 -3.87 -32.05 5.20
CA GLU A 190 -3.07 -32.00 6.42
C GLU A 190 -3.04 -30.59 6.99
N TRP A 191 -2.80 -29.59 6.13
CA TRP A 191 -2.64 -28.19 6.54
C TRP A 191 -3.96 -27.50 6.88
N VAL A 192 -5.10 -27.98 6.35
CA VAL A 192 -6.41 -27.38 6.60
C VAL A 192 -7.21 -28.08 7.70
N ARG A 193 -6.60 -28.98 8.47
CA ARG A 193 -7.28 -29.72 9.54
C ARG A 193 -7.91 -28.81 10.59
N ASN A 194 -7.24 -27.71 10.92
CA ASN A 194 -7.73 -26.67 11.82
C ASN A 194 -6.99 -25.35 11.56
N GLN A 195 -7.49 -24.25 12.14
CA GLN A 195 -6.93 -22.91 11.96
C GLN A 195 -5.47 -22.78 12.41
N SER A 196 -5.08 -23.38 13.55
CA SER A 196 -3.71 -23.29 14.07
C SER A 196 -2.74 -23.96 13.11
N THR A 197 -3.03 -25.20 12.71
CA THR A 197 -2.22 -25.95 11.75
C THR A 197 -2.11 -25.24 10.41
N PHE A 198 -3.19 -24.59 9.96
CA PHE A 198 -3.14 -23.80 8.73
C PHE A 198 -2.19 -22.62 8.85
N ILE A 199 -2.32 -21.82 9.91
CA ILE A 199 -1.46 -20.65 10.17
C ILE A 199 0.00 -21.07 10.30
N GLU A 200 0.29 -22.10 11.10
CA GLU A 200 1.64 -22.66 11.25
C GLU A 200 2.22 -23.11 9.91
N SER A 201 1.42 -23.77 9.07
CA SER A 201 1.87 -24.20 7.75
C SER A 201 2.34 -23.05 6.87
N LEU A 202 1.80 -21.84 7.02
CA LEU A 202 2.21 -20.67 6.23
C LEU A 202 3.67 -20.27 6.50
N TYR A 203 4.19 -20.57 7.70
CA TYR A 203 5.56 -20.27 8.14
C TYR A 203 6.50 -21.49 8.06
N ASN A 204 6.02 -22.61 7.52
CA ASN A 204 6.84 -23.78 7.21
C ASN A 204 7.51 -23.64 5.83
N GLN A 205 7.95 -22.42 5.48
CA GLN A 205 8.65 -22.12 4.22
C GLN A 205 7.94 -22.65 2.96
N ARG A 206 6.60 -22.55 2.94
CA ARG A 206 5.80 -22.97 1.79
C ARG A 206 5.91 -21.93 0.69
N ARG A 207 6.28 -22.35 -0.52
CA ARG A 207 6.28 -21.51 -1.73
C ARG A 207 4.97 -21.62 -2.48
N TYR A 208 4.41 -20.48 -2.87
CA TYR A 208 3.25 -20.36 -3.75
C TYR A 208 3.67 -19.67 -5.04
N VAL A 209 3.40 -20.31 -6.18
CA VAL A 209 3.79 -19.79 -7.50
C VAL A 209 2.53 -19.52 -8.30
N VAL A 210 2.23 -18.24 -8.53
CA VAL A 210 1.12 -17.79 -9.37
C VAL A 210 1.72 -17.36 -10.70
N ASP A 211 1.77 -18.30 -11.64
CA ASP A 211 2.50 -18.16 -12.90
C ASP A 211 3.95 -17.71 -12.72
N ASP A 212 4.23 -16.43 -12.92
CA ASP A 212 5.55 -15.80 -12.83
C ASP A 212 5.71 -14.91 -11.58
N LEU A 213 4.77 -14.98 -10.64
CA LEU A 213 4.82 -14.34 -9.34
C LEU A 213 5.04 -15.38 -8.24
N VAL A 214 5.98 -15.10 -7.33
CA VAL A 214 6.35 -16.00 -6.23
C VAL A 214 6.02 -15.36 -4.88
N PHE A 215 5.36 -16.13 -4.02
CA PHE A 215 4.96 -15.76 -2.67
C PHE A 215 5.32 -16.88 -1.69
N GLY A 216 5.33 -16.57 -0.39
CA GLY A 216 5.61 -17.56 0.64
C GLY A 216 7.08 -17.62 1.01
N ASP A 217 7.60 -18.81 1.28
CA ASP A 217 8.93 -19.03 1.89
C ASP A 217 9.13 -18.29 3.21
N PHE A 218 8.02 -17.96 3.90
CA PHE A 218 8.07 -17.34 5.22
C PHE A 218 8.68 -18.34 6.20
N GLY A 219 9.69 -17.89 6.93
CA GLY A 219 10.30 -18.63 8.04
C GLY A 219 10.03 -17.92 9.36
N TRP A 220 9.87 -18.71 10.41
CA TRP A 220 9.82 -18.21 11.79
C TRP A 220 11.20 -18.27 12.45
N ASN A 221 11.23 -18.05 13.78
CA ASN A 221 12.40 -18.31 14.61
C ASN A 221 12.91 -19.74 14.41
N CYS A 222 14.23 -19.91 14.34
CA CYS A 222 14.81 -21.24 14.46
C CYS A 222 14.80 -21.69 15.93
N GLU A 223 14.53 -22.97 16.14
CA GLU A 223 14.63 -23.59 17.46
C GLU A 223 15.96 -24.34 17.62
N GLY A 224 16.51 -24.31 18.84
CA GLY A 224 17.74 -25.03 19.18
C GLY A 224 18.93 -24.69 18.26
N ASP A 225 19.63 -25.72 17.79
CA ASP A 225 20.81 -25.58 16.92
C ASP A 225 20.46 -25.52 15.42
N ALA A 226 19.18 -25.38 15.04
CA ALA A 226 18.78 -25.39 13.63
C ALA A 226 19.51 -24.32 12.80
N ALA A 227 19.67 -23.11 13.34
CA ALA A 227 20.43 -22.04 12.70
C ALA A 227 21.90 -22.43 12.48
N ARG A 228 22.53 -23.12 13.44
CA ARG A 228 23.92 -23.60 13.34
C ARG A 228 24.07 -24.71 12.29
N HIS A 229 23.03 -25.50 12.07
CA HIS A 229 22.99 -26.50 11.01
C HIS A 229 22.57 -25.93 9.64
N GLY A 230 22.43 -24.61 9.51
CA GLY A 230 22.19 -23.92 8.24
C GLY A 230 20.72 -23.64 7.92
N ALA A 231 19.81 -23.79 8.88
CA ALA A 231 18.43 -23.33 8.69
C ALA A 231 18.37 -21.81 8.56
N VAL A 232 17.63 -21.32 7.58
CA VAL A 232 17.39 -19.88 7.41
C VAL A 232 16.15 -19.50 8.22
N CYS A 233 16.38 -18.93 9.40
CA CYS A 233 15.35 -18.37 10.26
C CYS A 233 14.88 -17.04 9.69
N HIS A 234 13.65 -16.63 10.03
CA HIS A 234 13.12 -15.34 9.54
C HIS A 234 13.20 -15.24 8.02
N CYS A 235 13.03 -16.37 7.33
CA CYS A 235 13.20 -16.43 5.90
C CYS A 235 12.10 -15.60 5.23
N ASN A 236 12.49 -14.80 4.25
CA ASN A 236 11.59 -14.00 3.43
C ASN A 236 10.58 -13.12 4.21
N GLU A 237 10.91 -12.55 5.39
CA GLU A 237 10.06 -11.74 6.32
C GLU A 237 9.05 -10.75 5.66
N GLY A 238 8.08 -11.22 4.89
CA GLY A 238 7.33 -10.40 3.94
C GLY A 238 8.14 -9.92 2.72
N GLY A 239 9.36 -10.42 2.49
CA GLY A 239 10.21 -10.08 1.35
C GLY A 239 9.51 -10.39 0.03
N LYS A 240 9.31 -9.37 -0.80
CA LYS A 240 8.73 -9.53 -2.13
C LYS A 240 9.22 -8.45 -3.06
N THR A 241 9.01 -8.68 -4.36
CA THR A 241 9.16 -7.60 -5.34
C THR A 241 8.21 -6.47 -4.97
N VAL A 242 8.78 -5.29 -4.71
CA VAL A 242 8.04 -4.06 -4.49
C VAL A 242 8.00 -3.28 -5.79
N TYR A 243 6.81 -2.87 -6.21
CA TYR A 243 6.65 -2.06 -7.41
C TYR A 243 6.61 -0.60 -7.02
N LEU A 244 7.57 0.20 -7.48
CA LEU A 244 7.46 1.66 -7.36
C LEU A 244 6.53 2.17 -8.46
N LYS A 245 5.62 3.05 -8.09
CA LYS A 245 4.55 3.54 -8.95
C LYS A 245 4.40 5.04 -8.82
N ARG A 246 4.07 5.69 -9.93
CA ARG A 246 3.85 7.14 -10.00
C ARG A 246 2.45 7.42 -10.49
N ALA A 247 1.63 8.08 -9.68
CA ALA A 247 0.31 8.51 -10.10
C ALA A 247 0.43 9.60 -11.16
N LEU A 248 -0.28 9.45 -12.27
CA LEU A 248 -0.36 10.40 -13.39
C LEU A 248 -1.76 11.05 -13.41
N VAL A 249 -2.07 11.75 -14.50
CA VAL A 249 -3.39 12.38 -14.71
C VAL A 249 -4.50 11.31 -14.73
N MET A 250 -5.64 11.61 -14.09
CA MET A 250 -6.88 10.82 -14.18
C MET A 250 -6.72 9.33 -13.83
N GLY A 251 -5.92 9.00 -12.83
CA GLY A 251 -5.80 7.63 -12.33
C GLY A 251 -5.07 6.65 -13.23
N ALA A 252 -4.31 7.16 -14.20
CA ALA A 252 -3.23 6.42 -14.81
C ALA A 252 -2.00 6.40 -13.87
N THR A 253 -1.22 5.33 -13.91
CA THR A 253 -0.02 5.13 -13.08
C THR A 253 1.13 4.60 -13.93
N SER A 254 2.32 5.18 -13.87
CA SER A 254 3.51 4.58 -14.50
C SER A 254 4.33 3.77 -13.50
N ARG A 255 5.10 2.80 -14.02
CA ARG A 255 6.29 2.29 -13.34
C ARG A 255 7.38 3.35 -13.22
#